data_AF-A0A7S1I2H5-F1
#
_entry.id   AF-A0A7S1I2H5-F1
#
_cell.length_a   1.000
_cell.length_b   1.000
_cell.length_c   1.000
_cell.angle_alpha   90.00
_cell.angle_beta   90.00
_cell.angle_gamma   90.00
#
_symmetry.space_group_name_H-M   'P 1'
#
loop_
_entity.id
_entity.type
_entity.pdbx_description
1 polymer ?
#
loop_
_entity_poly.entity_id
_entity_poly.type
_entity_poly.pdbx_seq_one_letter_code
_entity_poly.pdbx_strand_id
1 'polypeptide(L)'
;MSLRPLVLIIHAFGGHPRKFWYDRLAKALRATHPTADVEVLHMTEAYTPRIEAWVGDVTRRVAAAATAPTPDQPRALYLIGHSVGCQTIVRYLSLGPPALRLGGCLCVAAWFAVADPW
;
A
#
# COMPACT_ATOMS: atom_id res chain seq x y z
N MET A 1 -6.45 24.11 -6.23
CA MET A 1 -5.61 23.18 -5.46
C MET A 1 -5.67 21.82 -6.15
N SER A 2 -4.52 21.19 -6.41
CA SER A 2 -4.47 19.87 -7.06
C SER A 2 -4.18 18.80 -6.03
N LEU A 3 -5.02 17.76 -5.96
CA LEU A 3 -4.83 16.61 -5.07
C LEU A 3 -3.51 15.92 -5.43
N ARG A 4 -2.76 15.49 -4.41
CA ARG A 4 -1.53 14.70 -4.59
C ARG A 4 -1.75 13.28 -4.05
N PRO A 5 -2.11 12.31 -4.90
CA PRO A 5 -2.26 10.92 -4.49
C PRO A 5 -0.95 10.36 -3.94
N LEU A 6 -1.04 9.58 -2.87
CA LEU A 6 -0.02 8.61 -2.47
C LEU A 6 -0.54 7.22 -2.83
N VAL A 7 0.14 6.51 -3.72
CA VAL A 7 -0.20 5.15 -4.12
C VAL A 7 0.86 4.21 -3.55
N LEU A 8 0.46 3.33 -2.63
CA LEU A 8 1.35 2.32 -2.06
C LEU A 8 1.00 0.94 -2.64
N ILE A 9 2.00 0.27 -3.19
CA ILE A 9 1.89 -1.09 -3.74
C ILE A 9 2.59 -2.05 -2.76
N ILE A 10 1.84 -3.01 -2.24
CA ILE A 10 2.26 -4.02 -1.26
C ILE A 10 2.31 -5.38 -1.95
N HIS A 11 3.51 -5.96 -2.04
CA HIS A 11 3.77 -7.17 -2.81
C HIS A 11 3.28 -8.46 -2.13
N ALA A 12 3.22 -9.56 -2.88
CA ALA A 12 2.96 -10.90 -2.38
C ALA A 12 4.09 -11.47 -1.48
N PHE A 13 3.85 -12.64 -0.89
CA PHE A 13 4.84 -13.44 -0.16
C PHE A 13 6.10 -13.67 -1.02
N GLY A 14 7.28 -13.54 -0.42
CA GLY A 14 8.57 -13.64 -1.11
C GLY A 14 8.73 -12.62 -2.25
N GLY A 15 7.96 -11.52 -2.19
CA GLY A 15 7.97 -10.45 -3.17
C GLY A 15 9.04 -9.40 -2.90
N HIS A 16 9.24 -8.53 -3.89
CA HIS A 16 10.03 -7.32 -3.78
C HIS A 16 9.59 -6.34 -4.89
N PRO A 17 9.97 -5.05 -4.85
CA PRO A 17 9.49 -4.04 -5.80
C PRO A 17 9.70 -4.32 -7.28
N ARG A 18 10.78 -5.01 -7.62
CA ARG A 18 11.11 -5.40 -9.00
C ARG A 18 10.50 -6.74 -9.45
N LYS A 19 9.72 -7.41 -8.60
CA LYS A 19 9.08 -8.70 -8.93
C LYS A 19 7.75 -8.46 -9.64
N PHE A 20 7.32 -9.44 -10.43
CA PHE A 20 6.02 -9.45 -11.09
C PHE A 20 5.74 -8.14 -11.87
N TRP A 21 4.57 -7.54 -11.65
CA TRP A 21 4.07 -6.36 -12.36
C TRP A 21 4.26 -5.05 -11.60
N TYR A 22 4.80 -5.06 -10.38
CA TYR A 22 4.75 -3.88 -9.51
C TYR A 22 5.53 -2.69 -10.07
N ASP A 23 6.77 -2.91 -10.53
CA ASP A 23 7.59 -1.85 -11.14
C ASP A 23 6.95 -1.31 -12.43
N ARG A 24 6.43 -2.20 -13.28
CA ARG A 24 5.72 -1.80 -14.50
C ARG A 24 4.48 -0.97 -14.18
N LEU A 25 3.68 -1.37 -13.19
CA LEU A 25 2.51 -0.62 -12.75
C LEU A 25 2.92 0.74 -12.18
N ALA A 26 3.94 0.79 -11.31
CA ALA A 26 4.40 2.03 -10.73
C ALA A 26 4.88 3.01 -11.80
N LYS A 27 5.62 2.54 -12.81
CA LYS A 27 6.04 3.34 -13.96
C LYS A 27 4.85 3.84 -14.77
N ALA A 28 3.87 2.98 -15.06
CA ALA A 28 2.67 3.37 -15.79
C ALA A 28 1.87 4.45 -15.03
N LEU A 29 1.64 4.26 -13.73
CA LEU A 29 0.92 5.23 -12.89
C LEU A 29 1.62 6.58 -12.82
N ARG A 30 2.96 6.61 -12.70
CA ARG A 30 3.72 7.88 -12.72
C ARG A 30 3.63 8.57 -14.08
N ALA A 31 3.63 7.80 -15.17
CA ALA A 31 3.50 8.35 -16.53
C ALA A 31 2.11 8.94 -16.79
N THR A 32 1.04 8.30 -16.32
CA THR A 32 -0.34 8.76 -16.54
C THR A 32 -0.84 9.74 -15.47
N HIS A 33 -0.23 9.74 -14.28
CA HIS A 33 -0.59 10.59 -13.14
C HIS A 33 0.66 11.28 -12.56
N PRO A 34 1.18 12.32 -13.22
CA PRO A 34 2.47 12.95 -12.85
C PRO A 34 2.46 13.63 -11.47
N THR A 35 1.29 13.86 -10.87
CA THR A 35 1.15 14.41 -9.52
C THR A 35 1.06 13.33 -8.44
N ALA A 36 0.95 12.05 -8.81
CA ALA A 36 0.88 10.94 -7.87
C ALA A 36 2.29 10.55 -7.40
N ASP A 37 2.46 10.49 -6.08
CA ASP A 37 3.58 9.82 -5.45
C ASP A 37 3.27 8.32 -5.41
N VAL A 38 3.99 7.54 -6.21
CA VAL A 38 3.76 6.09 -6.35
C VAL A 38 4.96 5.36 -5.77
N GLU A 39 4.72 4.42 -4.88
CA GLU A 39 5.76 3.63 -4.23
C GLU A 39 5.39 2.15 -4.19
N VAL A 40 6.35 1.29 -4.52
CA VAL A 40 6.26 -0.13 -4.23
C VAL A 40 7.09 -0.39 -2.98
N LEU A 41 6.42 -0.78 -1.90
CA LEU A 41 7.08 -0.94 -0.61
C LEU A 41 8.00 -2.15 -0.62
N HIS A 42 9.17 -1.99 0.01
CA HIS A 42 9.97 -3.12 0.48
C HIS A 42 9.41 -3.57 1.82
N MET A 43 8.79 -4.74 1.85
CA MET A 43 8.19 -5.26 3.08
C MET A 43 9.23 -6.04 3.90
N THR A 44 9.20 -5.84 5.22
CA THR A 44 10.11 -6.48 6.17
C THR A 44 10.01 -8.01 6.09
N GLU A 45 11.16 -8.69 6.03
CA GLU A 45 11.26 -10.17 6.02
C GLU A 45 10.33 -10.84 4.99
N ALA A 46 10.42 -10.42 3.73
CA ALA A 46 9.44 -10.78 2.70
C ALA A 46 9.24 -12.29 2.48
N TYR A 47 10.26 -13.13 2.74
CA TYR A 47 10.21 -14.58 2.59
C TYR A 47 9.67 -15.32 3.83
N THR A 48 9.52 -14.61 4.94
CA THR A 48 8.97 -15.11 6.22
C THR A 48 8.04 -14.05 6.83
N PRO A 49 7.02 -13.61 6.08
CA PRO A 49 6.28 -12.40 6.42
C PRO A 49 5.50 -12.56 7.72
N ARG A 50 5.69 -11.59 8.61
CA ARG A 50 4.87 -11.42 9.81
C ARG A 50 3.89 -10.29 9.57
N ILE A 51 2.60 -10.55 9.77
CA ILE A 51 1.56 -9.62 9.39
C ILE A 51 1.65 -8.30 10.17
N GLU A 52 2.05 -8.36 11.44
CA GLU A 52 2.26 -7.19 12.29
C GLU A 52 3.41 -6.31 11.77
N ALA A 53 4.50 -6.92 11.31
CA ALA A 53 5.64 -6.20 10.75
C ALA A 53 5.23 -5.45 9.47
N TRP A 54 4.48 -6.12 8.60
CA TRP A 54 4.01 -5.55 7.33
C TRP A 54 2.97 -4.44 7.55
N VAL A 55 2.05 -4.61 8.50
CA VAL A 55 1.12 -3.54 8.89
C VAL A 55 1.90 -2.36 9.48
N GLY A 56 2.97 -2.63 10.25
CA GLY A 56 3.89 -1.62 10.74
C GLY A 56 4.59 -0.83 9.64
N ASP A 57 5.06 -1.49 8.57
CA ASP A 57 5.65 -0.84 7.40
C ASP A 57 4.68 0.14 6.73
N VAL A 58 3.46 -0.31 6.45
CA VAL A 58 2.40 0.55 5.86
C VAL A 58 2.06 1.70 6.80
N THR A 59 1.89 1.42 8.10
CA THR A 59 1.54 2.44 9.09
C THR A 59 2.59 3.54 9.17
N ARG A 60 3.88 3.17 9.29
CA ARG A 60 4.98 4.13 9.31
C ARG A 60 5.02 4.97 8.04
N ARG A 61 4.85 4.35 6.88
CA ARG A 61 4.91 5.07 5.60
C ARG A 61 3.75 6.04 5.41
N VAL A 62 2.53 5.65 5.81
CA VAL A 62 1.37 6.55 5.76
C VAL A 62 1.52 7.68 6.77
N ALA A 63 1.98 7.39 7.99
CA ALA A 63 2.22 8.41 9.02
C ALA A 63 3.26 9.44 8.55
N ALA A 64 4.37 9.00 7.96
CA ALA A 64 5.40 9.88 7.41
C ALA A 64 4.87 10.78 6.28
N ALA A 65 3.90 10.33 5.49
CA ALA A 65 3.23 11.15 4.48
C ALA A 65 2.18 12.10 5.06
N ALA A 66 1.59 11.74 6.21
CA ALA A 66 0.54 12.51 6.88
C ALA A 66 1.07 13.68 7.71
N THR A 67 2.37 13.72 8.04
CA THR A 67 3.02 14.87 8.68
C THR A 67 3.42 15.98 7.69
N ALA A 68 3.33 15.72 6.38
CA ALA A 68 3.71 16.62 5.30
C ALA A 68 2.59 17.38 4.54
N PRO A 69 1.26 17.22 4.78
CA PRO A 69 0.26 17.95 4.04
C PRO A 69 0.06 19.34 4.67
N THR A 70 0.36 20.37 3.89
CA THR A 70 -0.16 21.71 4.15
C THR A 70 -1.62 21.79 3.66
N PRO A 71 -2.49 22.63 4.25
CA PRO A 71 -3.91 22.72 3.87
C PRO A 71 -4.17 22.97 2.39
N ASP A 72 -3.19 23.51 1.66
CA ASP A 72 -3.21 23.79 0.23
C ASP A 72 -2.86 22.60 -0.67
N GLN A 73 -2.40 21.47 -0.11
CA GLN A 73 -2.02 20.27 -0.85
C GLN A 73 -2.62 19.00 -0.21
N PRO A 74 -3.94 18.80 -0.31
CA PRO A 74 -4.57 17.61 0.23
C PRO A 74 -4.01 16.34 -0.44
N ARG A 75 -3.77 15.31 0.38
CA ARG A 75 -3.31 13.99 -0.08
C ARG A 75 -4.43 12.97 0.04
N ALA A 76 -4.53 12.11 -0.96
CA ALA A 76 -5.39 10.93 -0.93
C ALA A 76 -4.53 9.67 -0.95
N LEU A 77 -4.88 8.68 -0.14
CA LEU A 77 -4.18 7.41 -0.04
C LEU A 77 -4.86 6.36 -0.93
N TYR A 78 -4.09 5.70 -1.78
CA TYR A 78 -4.50 4.53 -2.54
C TYR A 78 -3.60 3.35 -2.18
N LEU A 79 -4.21 2.19 -1.92
CA LEU A 79 -3.50 1.00 -1.50
C LEU A 79 -3.71 -0.13 -2.52
N ILE A 80 -2.64 -0.73 -3.01
CA ILE A 80 -2.69 -1.83 -3.98
C ILE A 80 -1.99 -3.04 -3.36
N GLY A 81 -2.74 -4.09 -3.05
CA GLY A 81 -2.21 -5.31 -2.46
C GLY A 81 -2.21 -6.45 -3.45
N HIS A 82 -1.21 -7.32 -3.39
CA HIS A 82 -1.21 -8.61 -4.06
C HIS A 82 -1.07 -9.73 -3.04
N SER A 83 -1.96 -10.74 -3.09
CA SER A 83 -1.87 -11.92 -2.25
C SER A 83 -1.79 -11.51 -0.77
N VAL A 84 -0.70 -11.82 -0.05
CA VAL A 84 -0.54 -11.46 1.37
C VAL A 84 -0.57 -9.94 1.59
N GLY A 85 -0.19 -9.14 0.60
CA GLY A 85 -0.32 -7.68 0.66
C GLY A 85 -1.77 -7.21 0.81
N CYS A 86 -2.75 -7.98 0.31
CA CYS A 86 -4.18 -7.69 0.54
C CYS A 86 -4.54 -7.86 2.02
N GLN A 87 -4.02 -8.91 2.66
CA GLN A 87 -4.21 -9.17 4.09
C GLN A 87 -3.58 -8.07 4.96
N THR A 88 -2.44 -7.50 4.53
CA THR A 88 -1.82 -6.33 5.16
C THR A 88 -2.71 -5.10 5.08
N ILE A 89 -3.27 -4.80 3.89
CA ILE A 89 -4.15 -3.63 3.70
C ILE A 89 -5.40 -3.72 4.58
N VAL A 90 -6.10 -4.86 4.58
CA VAL A 90 -7.33 -5.01 5.38
C VAL A 90 -7.04 -4.84 6.87
N ARG A 91 -5.95 -5.43 7.37
CA ARG A 91 -5.57 -5.28 8.79
C ARG A 91 -5.12 -3.86 9.12
N TYR A 92 -4.37 -3.20 8.24
CA TYR A 92 -4.04 -1.79 8.40
C TYR A 92 -5.29 -0.92 8.52
N LEU A 93 -6.26 -1.10 7.63
CA LEU A 93 -7.52 -0.35 7.66
C LEU A 93 -8.39 -0.71 8.87
N SER A 94 -8.27 -1.92 9.41
CA SER A 94 -8.98 -2.33 10.63
C SER A 94 -8.49 -1.64 11.91
N LEU A 95 -7.31 -1.00 11.88
CA LEU A 95 -6.80 -0.21 13.01
C LEU A 95 -7.59 1.09 13.24
N GLY A 96 -8.36 1.53 12.24
CA GLY A 96 -9.10 2.78 12.26
C GLY A 96 -8.90 3.60 10.99
N PRO A 97 -9.52 4.79 10.90
CA PRO A 97 -9.38 5.64 9.73
C PRO A 97 -7.91 6.05 9.54
N PRO A 98 -7.36 5.93 8.31
CA PRO A 98 -6.00 6.38 8.03
C PRO A 98 -5.85 7.89 8.23
N ALA A 99 -4.64 8.32 8.60
CA ALA A 99 -4.32 9.75 8.75
C ALA A 99 -4.44 10.55 7.43
N LEU A 100 -4.41 9.85 6.29
CA LEU A 100 -4.70 10.40 4.97
C LEU A 100 -6.10 9.95 4.53
N ARG A 101 -6.83 10.79 3.80
CA ARG A 101 -8.12 10.39 3.20
C ARG A 101 -7.92 9.19 2.28
N LEU A 102 -8.61 8.07 2.56
CA LEU A 102 -8.60 6.91 1.69
C LEU A 102 -9.33 7.23 0.37
N GLY A 103 -8.62 7.15 -0.74
CA GLY A 103 -9.15 7.28 -2.11
C GLY A 103 -9.61 5.95 -2.69
N GLY A 104 -9.03 4.83 -2.24
CA GLY A 104 -9.47 3.50 -2.62
C GLY A 104 -8.44 2.41 -2.31
N CYS A 105 -8.85 1.15 -2.43
CA CYS A 105 -7.96 0.00 -2.36
C CYS A 105 -8.23 -0.97 -3.52
N LEU A 106 -7.16 -1.60 -4.03
CA LEU A 106 -7.22 -2.66 -5.03
C LEU A 106 -6.54 -3.91 -4.47
N CYS A 107 -7.28 -5.00 -4.41
CA CYS A 107 -6.80 -6.28 -3.90
C CYS A 107 -6.69 -7.29 -5.05
N VAL A 108 -5.47 -7.66 -5.43
CA VAL A 108 -5.19 -8.63 -6.49
C VAL A 108 -4.94 -10.01 -5.87
N ALA A 109 -5.68 -11.03 -6.29
CA ALA A 109 -5.59 -12.40 -5.76
C ALA A 109 -5.68 -12.46 -4.22
N ALA A 110 -6.64 -11.74 -3.64
CA ALA A 110 -6.87 -11.76 -2.21
C ALA A 110 -7.55 -13.06 -1.75
N TRP A 111 -7.24 -13.45 -0.51
CA TRP A 111 -8.09 -14.29 0.32
C TRP A 111 -8.50 -13.46 1.53
N PHE A 112 -9.67 -13.71 2.09
CA PHE A 112 -10.14 -13.06 3.33
C PHE A 112 -10.54 -14.05 4.41
N ALA A 113 -10.74 -15.32 4.03
CA ALA A 113 -10.89 -16.45 4.90
C ALA A 113 -9.97 -17.57 4.40
N VAL A 114 -9.52 -18.43 5.30
CA VAL A 114 -8.87 -19.71 4.99
C VAL A 114 -9.86 -20.79 5.41
N ALA A 115 -10.16 -21.72 4.51
CA ALA A 115 -11.13 -22.79 4.77
C ALA A 115 -10.64 -23.72 5.89
N ASP A 116 -9.34 -24.00 5.93
CA ASP A 116 -8.69 -24.81 6.95
C ASP A 116 -7.36 -24.15 7.39
N PRO A 117 -7.21 -23.77 8.67
CA PRO A 117 -5.89 -23.44 9.22
C PRO A 117 -5.09 -24.75 9.34
N TRP A 118 -3.98 -24.82 8.60
CA TRP A 118 -3.01 -25.91 8.67
C TRP A 118 -2.25 -25.93 9.99
#